data_AF-A0A661DEW5-F1
#
_entry.id   AF-A0A661DEW5-F1
#
_cell.length_a   1.000
_cell.length_b   1.000
_cell.length_c   1.000
_cell.angle_alpha   90.00
_cell.angle_beta   90.00
_cell.angle_gamma   90.00
#
_symmetry.space_group_name_H-M   'P 1'
#
loop_
_entity.id
_entity.type
_entity.pdbx_description
1 polymer ?
#
loop_
_entity_poly.entity_id
_entity_poly.type
_entity_poly.pdbx_seq_one_letter_code
_entity_poly.pdbx_strand_id
1 'polypeptide(L)'
;MAARHITIGPEFFEKAKNDYASWHWAIAREFFQNCIDCSSSKITVDLHEEDGNTFLTVANDGEPMTEEVLVEKLLSLGSSGKNFEGTTGGFGKAKEILYFCHDQYRIHSGDLLVEGTGASYDLTKTTFYPGTRSTIQIEGCHEHDLEQAIHRFIHYSQWDGVFVFNGVEKRGVLRKGSPRRDLGFAKVYTNRSHPYTMIVRINGTPMFSKGISIDRCVIVELKGQSDEIMTSNRDGLVDPFCGELASFVTELAVDKRSALKRRQPRYTEYRGTKMCHSRALNVVDVVEPVPEVSGPDDISPEEVAHLFGTVSGPVRAAAHVSSVEEQPVRVASIGTNFLLKNETDLKVPAYYDPGSGEFSEYSRKLVRVWGRIVLGMHQLFDIEAEFSIGFIFDDDSNGASEAEFERGDYGDVYYLNPCKVVEQSHTYSKSFKKRFKLTERDRLIMIGLHEFIHGVGNGWHDESYANKLTDMAAVVMKNRKKFSWCFN
;
A
#
# COMPACT_ATOMS: atom_id res chain seq x y z
N MET A 1 -3.69 -46.27 27.58
CA MET A 1 -4.89 -45.42 27.77
C MET A 1 -5.12 -44.67 26.47
N ALA A 2 -6.30 -44.79 25.85
CA ALA A 2 -6.62 -44.00 24.66
C ALA A 2 -6.67 -42.52 25.07
N ALA A 3 -5.98 -41.66 24.30
CA ALA A 3 -6.07 -40.21 24.49
C ALA A 3 -7.54 -39.78 24.33
N ARG A 4 -8.05 -38.99 25.29
CA ARG A 4 -9.36 -38.38 25.17
C ARG A 4 -9.18 -37.05 24.43
N HIS A 5 -9.90 -36.88 23.32
CA HIS A 5 -9.89 -35.66 22.54
C HIS A 5 -11.07 -34.76 22.94
N ILE A 6 -10.89 -33.44 22.82
CA ILE A 6 -11.97 -32.46 22.97
C ILE A 6 -12.94 -32.66 21.80
N THR A 7 -14.23 -32.75 22.08
CA THR A 7 -15.29 -32.82 21.05
C THR A 7 -15.88 -31.42 20.87
N ILE A 8 -16.02 -30.99 19.62
CA ILE A 8 -16.67 -29.72 19.27
C ILE A 8 -18.07 -30.05 18.73
N GLY A 9 -19.11 -29.56 19.41
CA GLY A 9 -20.50 -29.76 18.99
C GLY A 9 -20.94 -28.79 17.87
N PRO A 10 -22.01 -29.10 17.11
CA PRO A 10 -22.51 -28.24 16.04
C PRO A 10 -22.83 -26.79 16.48
N GLU A 11 -23.40 -26.61 17.67
CA GLU A 11 -23.71 -25.31 18.28
C GLU A 11 -22.50 -24.36 18.41
N PHE A 12 -21.28 -24.91 18.43
CA PHE A 12 -20.07 -24.09 18.44
C PHE A 12 -19.93 -23.32 17.12
N PHE A 13 -20.18 -23.98 15.99
CA PHE A 13 -20.01 -23.38 14.67
C PHE A 13 -21.18 -22.46 14.28
N GLU A 14 -22.39 -22.71 14.78
CA GLU A 14 -23.52 -21.78 14.59
C GLU A 14 -23.17 -20.36 15.07
N LYS A 15 -22.38 -20.26 16.15
CA LYS A 15 -21.93 -18.98 16.70
C LYS A 15 -20.95 -18.23 15.80
N ALA A 16 -20.33 -18.89 14.82
CA ALA A 16 -19.45 -18.24 13.85
C ALA A 16 -20.18 -17.13 13.08
N LYS A 17 -21.49 -17.25 12.88
CA LYS A 17 -22.33 -16.19 12.27
C LYS A 17 -22.27 -14.87 13.06
N ASN A 18 -22.10 -14.92 14.39
CA ASN A 18 -22.05 -13.74 15.26
C ASN A 18 -20.72 -12.98 15.16
N ASP A 19 -19.69 -13.60 14.62
CA ASP A 19 -18.39 -12.96 14.45
C ASP A 19 -18.37 -12.00 13.26
N TYR A 20 -19.43 -11.98 12.44
CA TYR A 20 -19.55 -11.11 11.28
C TYR A 20 -20.67 -10.08 11.52
N ALA A 21 -20.45 -8.85 11.05
CA ALA A 21 -21.47 -7.80 11.07
C ALA A 21 -22.68 -8.17 10.19
N SER A 22 -22.45 -8.92 9.11
CA SER A 22 -23.47 -9.55 8.28
C SER A 22 -22.92 -10.87 7.77
N TRP A 23 -23.44 -11.98 8.29
CA TRP A 23 -22.98 -13.31 7.87
C TRP A 23 -23.37 -13.62 6.41
N HIS A 24 -24.51 -13.11 5.91
CA HIS A 24 -24.88 -13.20 4.48
C HIS A 24 -23.83 -12.56 3.58
N TRP A 25 -23.34 -11.37 3.97
CA TRP A 25 -22.24 -10.70 3.25
C TRP A 25 -20.95 -11.50 3.30
N ALA A 26 -20.60 -12.02 4.48
CA ALA A 26 -19.40 -12.81 4.67
C ALA A 26 -19.42 -14.06 3.78
N ILE A 27 -20.53 -14.80 3.72
CA ILE A 27 -20.67 -15.97 2.83
C ILE A 27 -20.40 -15.60 1.38
N ALA A 28 -21.08 -14.58 0.85
CA ALA A 28 -20.88 -14.14 -0.53
C ALA A 28 -19.43 -13.73 -0.78
N ARG A 29 -18.84 -12.96 0.14
CA ARG A 29 -17.45 -12.49 0.04
C ARG A 29 -16.45 -13.65 0.04
N GLU A 30 -16.52 -14.54 1.03
CA GLU A 30 -15.54 -15.61 1.20
C GLU A 30 -15.63 -16.65 0.06
N PHE A 31 -16.84 -17.02 -0.39
CA PHE A 31 -16.98 -17.93 -1.53
C PHE A 31 -16.38 -17.34 -2.80
N PHE A 32 -16.71 -16.09 -3.11
CA PHE A 32 -16.22 -15.44 -4.33
C PHE A 32 -14.73 -15.14 -4.27
N GLN A 33 -14.20 -14.77 -3.11
CA GLN A 33 -12.76 -14.66 -2.90
C GLN A 33 -12.04 -15.97 -3.19
N ASN A 34 -12.51 -17.09 -2.64
CA ASN A 34 -11.88 -18.40 -2.89
C ASN A 34 -11.91 -18.78 -4.37
N CYS A 35 -12.98 -18.42 -5.08
CA CYS A 35 -13.09 -18.67 -6.52
C CYS A 35 -12.15 -17.76 -7.34
N ILE A 36 -12.00 -16.49 -6.95
CA ILE A 36 -11.07 -15.56 -7.61
C ILE A 36 -9.62 -15.98 -7.35
N ASP A 37 -9.30 -16.36 -6.10
CA ASP A 37 -7.96 -16.78 -5.69
C ASP A 37 -7.52 -18.08 -6.39
N CYS A 38 -8.44 -18.96 -6.81
CA CYS A 38 -8.13 -20.15 -7.62
C CYS A 38 -8.10 -19.90 -9.13
N SER A 39 -7.98 -18.63 -9.55
CA SER A 39 -7.88 -18.20 -10.96
C SER A 39 -9.08 -18.61 -11.82
N SER A 40 -10.27 -18.68 -11.23
CA SER A 40 -11.50 -18.90 -11.98
C SER A 40 -11.73 -17.80 -13.02
N SER A 41 -12.37 -18.16 -14.14
CA SER A 41 -12.90 -17.22 -15.13
C SER A 41 -14.44 -17.12 -15.06
N LYS A 42 -15.09 -18.11 -14.44
CA LYS A 42 -16.53 -18.24 -14.31
C LYS A 42 -16.94 -18.75 -12.94
N ILE A 43 -17.73 -17.95 -12.22
CA ILE A 43 -18.37 -18.34 -10.96
C ILE A 43 -19.86 -18.54 -11.20
N THR A 44 -20.38 -19.74 -10.96
CA THR A 44 -21.80 -20.07 -11.04
C THR A 44 -22.39 -20.13 -9.64
N VAL A 45 -23.55 -19.54 -9.46
CA VAL A 45 -24.25 -19.46 -8.18
C VAL A 45 -25.70 -19.83 -8.40
N ASP A 46 -26.15 -20.85 -7.70
CA ASP A 46 -27.55 -21.26 -7.67
C ASP A 46 -28.06 -21.11 -6.24
N LEU A 47 -29.16 -20.38 -6.09
CA LEU A 47 -29.80 -20.06 -4.81
C LEU A 47 -31.30 -20.31 -4.93
N HIS A 48 -31.84 -21.12 -4.03
CA HIS A 48 -33.26 -21.44 -3.97
C HIS A 48 -33.67 -21.88 -2.56
N GLU A 49 -34.97 -21.86 -2.29
CA GLU A 49 -35.56 -22.44 -1.08
C GLU A 49 -36.25 -23.78 -1.39
N GLU A 50 -36.07 -24.75 -0.50
CA GLU A 50 -36.74 -26.05 -0.53
C GLU A 50 -37.01 -26.50 0.91
N ASP A 51 -38.23 -26.97 1.18
CA ASP A 51 -38.67 -27.47 2.50
C ASP A 51 -38.40 -26.52 3.69
N GLY A 52 -38.45 -25.20 3.47
CA GLY A 52 -38.23 -24.18 4.50
C GLY A 52 -36.75 -23.91 4.81
N ASN A 53 -35.85 -24.47 4.02
CA ASN A 53 -34.41 -24.24 4.09
C ASN A 53 -33.91 -23.54 2.83
N THR A 54 -32.78 -22.85 2.95
CA THR A 54 -32.12 -22.19 1.83
C THR A 54 -30.93 -23.02 1.35
N PHE A 55 -30.88 -23.29 0.06
CA PHE A 55 -29.78 -23.99 -0.59
C PHE A 55 -28.95 -23.00 -1.41
N LEU A 56 -27.66 -22.90 -1.10
CA LEU A 56 -26.70 -22.11 -1.85
C LEU A 56 -25.64 -23.05 -2.45
N THR A 57 -25.57 -23.07 -3.77
CA THR A 57 -24.49 -23.73 -4.52
C THR A 57 -23.60 -22.67 -5.15
N VAL A 58 -22.30 -22.74 -4.92
CA VAL A 58 -21.28 -21.92 -5.59
C VAL A 58 -20.29 -22.83 -6.30
N ALA A 59 -20.13 -22.65 -7.60
CA ALA A 59 -19.23 -23.40 -8.45
C ALA A 59 -18.25 -22.48 -9.18
N ASN A 60 -17.04 -22.94 -9.40
CA ASN A 60 -16.04 -22.27 -10.22
C ASN A 60 -15.34 -23.25 -11.18
N ASP A 61 -14.70 -22.69 -12.19
CA ASP A 61 -13.88 -23.35 -13.21
C ASP A 61 -12.36 -23.18 -12.97
N GLY A 62 -11.96 -22.75 -11.77
CA GLY A 62 -10.56 -22.57 -11.41
C GLY A 62 -9.84 -23.89 -11.15
N GLU A 63 -8.64 -23.81 -10.59
CA GLU A 63 -7.85 -25.00 -10.27
C GLU A 63 -8.55 -25.85 -9.19
N PRO A 64 -8.80 -27.16 -9.43
CA PRO A 64 -9.37 -28.04 -8.42
C PRO A 64 -8.36 -28.25 -7.28
N MET A 65 -8.85 -28.29 -6.05
CA MET A 65 -8.05 -28.62 -4.87
C MET A 65 -7.56 -30.06 -4.90
N THR A 66 -6.30 -30.26 -4.49
CA THR A 66 -5.76 -31.58 -4.13
C THR A 66 -6.31 -32.04 -2.77
N GLU A 67 -6.12 -33.31 -2.43
CA GLU A 67 -6.53 -33.84 -1.12
C GLU A 67 -5.83 -33.11 0.03
N GLU A 68 -4.54 -32.78 -0.13
CA GLU A 68 -3.77 -31.97 0.82
C GLU A 68 -4.41 -30.58 1.03
N VAL A 69 -4.75 -29.87 -0.06
CA VAL A 69 -5.38 -28.54 0.03
C VAL A 69 -6.75 -28.65 0.68
N LEU A 70 -7.56 -29.63 0.28
CA LEU A 70 -8.91 -29.80 0.80
C LEU A 70 -8.92 -30.18 2.29
N VAL A 71 -8.12 -31.18 2.69
CA VAL A 71 -8.12 -31.73 4.05
C VAL A 71 -7.25 -30.89 4.98
N GLU A 72 -5.99 -30.66 4.61
CA GLU A 72 -5.01 -30.05 5.52
C GLU A 72 -5.12 -28.52 5.57
N LYS A 73 -5.68 -27.89 4.53
CA LYS A 73 -5.83 -26.43 4.45
C LYS A 73 -7.27 -25.96 4.55
N LEU A 74 -8.21 -26.50 3.79
CA LEU A 74 -9.60 -26.02 3.82
C LEU A 74 -10.39 -26.56 5.02
N LEU A 75 -10.28 -27.85 5.32
CA LEU A 75 -11.09 -28.50 6.38
C LEU A 75 -10.40 -28.59 7.76
N SER A 76 -9.15 -28.18 7.88
CA SER A 76 -8.41 -28.20 9.15
C SER A 76 -8.50 -26.87 9.91
N LEU A 77 -8.89 -26.91 11.19
CA LEU A 77 -8.95 -25.71 12.05
C LEU A 77 -7.56 -25.33 12.56
N GLY A 78 -7.20 -24.05 12.49
CA GLY A 78 -5.93 -23.54 13.02
C GLY A 78 -4.71 -23.75 12.11
N SER A 79 -4.83 -24.46 10.98
CA SER A 79 -3.81 -24.46 9.93
C SER A 79 -4.01 -23.24 9.02
N SER A 80 -3.22 -22.19 9.24
CA SER A 80 -3.08 -21.13 8.24
C SER A 80 -2.13 -21.65 7.15
N GLY A 81 -2.64 -21.87 5.93
CA GLY A 81 -1.79 -21.99 4.76
C GLY A 81 -1.11 -20.64 4.49
N LYS A 82 -0.03 -20.33 5.21
CA LYS A 82 0.75 -19.12 4.98
C LYS A 82 1.64 -19.32 3.75
N ASN A 83 1.72 -18.28 2.93
CA ASN A 83 2.64 -18.09 1.79
C ASN A 83 2.15 -18.59 0.43
N PHE A 84 1.03 -18.07 -0.08
CA PHE A 84 0.83 -17.99 -1.52
C PHE A 84 0.94 -16.52 -1.95
N GLU A 85 1.91 -16.21 -2.81
CA GLU A 85 2.00 -14.89 -3.42
C GLU A 85 0.73 -14.63 -4.25
N GLY A 86 -0.01 -13.56 -3.93
CA GLY A 86 -1.18 -13.12 -4.69
C GLY A 86 -2.55 -13.63 -4.21
N THR A 87 -2.62 -14.45 -3.15
CA THR A 87 -3.92 -14.85 -2.59
C THR A 87 -4.43 -13.85 -1.56
N THR A 88 -5.70 -13.49 -1.63
CA THR A 88 -6.30 -12.61 -0.63
C THR A 88 -6.67 -13.39 0.64
N GLY A 89 -6.87 -14.72 0.59
CA GLY A 89 -7.13 -15.66 1.71
C GLY A 89 -5.97 -15.87 2.72
N GLY A 90 -6.21 -15.81 4.04
CA GLY A 90 -5.11 -16.00 5.03
C GLY A 90 -5.46 -16.43 6.47
N PHE A 91 -6.71 -16.30 6.92
CA PHE A 91 -7.02 -16.42 8.36
C PHE A 91 -7.53 -17.77 8.85
N GLY A 92 -7.82 -18.73 7.96
CA GLY A 92 -8.36 -20.05 8.35
C GLY A 92 -9.73 -20.02 9.03
N LYS A 93 -10.35 -18.85 9.22
CA LYS A 93 -11.67 -18.68 9.88
C LYS A 93 -12.85 -18.87 8.93
N ALA A 94 -12.69 -18.54 7.65
CA ALA A 94 -13.76 -18.54 6.66
C ALA A 94 -14.49 -19.89 6.53
N LYS A 95 -13.80 -21.02 6.73
CA LYS A 95 -14.41 -22.36 6.67
C LYS A 95 -15.55 -22.56 7.68
N GLU A 96 -15.51 -21.86 8.82
CA GLU A 96 -16.57 -21.94 9.82
C GLU A 96 -17.88 -21.41 9.24
N ILE A 97 -17.84 -20.25 8.56
CA ILE A 97 -19.01 -19.64 7.93
C ILE A 97 -19.34 -20.21 6.56
N LEU A 98 -18.38 -20.83 5.86
CA LEU A 98 -18.60 -21.45 4.56
C LEU A 98 -19.20 -22.85 4.64
N TYR A 99 -18.91 -23.60 5.71
CA TYR A 99 -19.24 -25.03 5.78
C TYR A 99 -19.78 -25.45 7.16
N PHE A 100 -19.04 -25.19 8.23
CA PHE A 100 -19.31 -25.86 9.51
C PHE A 100 -20.53 -25.32 10.28
N CYS A 101 -20.98 -24.10 10.01
CA CYS A 101 -22.14 -23.47 10.68
C CYS A 101 -23.51 -23.81 10.05
N HIS A 102 -23.53 -24.74 9.10
CA HIS A 102 -24.70 -25.11 8.31
C HIS A 102 -25.15 -26.54 8.66
N ASP A 103 -26.42 -26.85 8.35
CA ASP A 103 -27.00 -28.17 8.62
C ASP A 103 -26.22 -29.26 7.89
N GLN A 104 -25.90 -28.98 6.64
CA GLN A 104 -25.12 -29.84 5.76
C GLN A 104 -24.32 -29.02 4.77
N TYR A 105 -23.17 -29.56 4.38
CA TYR A 105 -22.36 -29.03 3.31
C TYR A 105 -21.79 -30.15 2.43
N ARG A 106 -21.55 -29.80 1.17
CA ARG A 106 -20.94 -30.66 0.16
C ARG A 106 -19.88 -29.89 -0.60
N ILE A 107 -18.71 -30.49 -0.80
CA ILE A 107 -17.62 -29.93 -1.60
C ILE A 107 -17.20 -30.98 -2.63
N HIS A 108 -17.34 -30.66 -3.92
CA HIS A 108 -16.86 -31.49 -5.03
C HIS A 108 -15.75 -30.74 -5.76
N SER A 109 -14.52 -31.25 -5.68
CA SER A 109 -13.34 -30.63 -6.29
C SER A 109 -12.47 -31.68 -6.96
N GLY A 110 -12.31 -31.61 -8.28
CA GLY A 110 -11.61 -32.66 -9.02
C GLY A 110 -12.30 -34.01 -8.84
N ASP A 111 -11.55 -35.05 -8.47
CA ASP A 111 -12.07 -36.39 -8.15
C ASP A 111 -12.51 -36.54 -6.68
N LEU A 112 -12.46 -35.48 -5.86
CA LEU A 112 -12.75 -35.53 -4.43
C LEU A 112 -14.17 -35.03 -4.13
N LEU A 113 -14.89 -35.78 -3.30
CA LEU A 113 -16.20 -35.42 -2.78
C LEU A 113 -16.21 -35.48 -1.26
N VAL A 114 -16.54 -34.36 -0.64
CA VAL A 114 -16.77 -34.20 0.79
C VAL A 114 -18.25 -33.98 1.04
N GLU A 115 -18.82 -34.70 1.99
CA GLU A 115 -20.17 -34.51 2.53
C GLU A 115 -20.06 -34.44 4.05
N GLY A 116 -20.59 -33.38 4.66
CA GLY A 116 -20.39 -33.16 6.10
C GLY A 116 -21.44 -32.29 6.78
N THR A 117 -21.36 -32.29 8.12
CA THR A 117 -22.19 -31.55 9.07
C THR A 117 -21.31 -31.13 10.25
N GLY A 118 -21.31 -29.85 10.61
CA GLY A 118 -20.43 -29.35 11.68
C GLY A 118 -18.96 -29.61 11.38
N ALA A 119 -18.23 -30.24 12.32
CA ALA A 119 -16.84 -30.64 12.13
C ALA A 119 -16.66 -32.05 11.53
N SER A 120 -17.74 -32.79 11.25
CA SER A 120 -17.68 -34.17 10.78
C SER A 120 -17.97 -34.25 9.29
N TYR A 121 -17.20 -35.05 8.56
CA TYR A 121 -17.38 -35.25 7.13
C TYR A 121 -16.84 -36.61 6.67
N ASP A 122 -17.42 -37.10 5.58
CA ASP A 122 -16.89 -38.20 4.80
C ASP A 122 -16.17 -37.67 3.57
N LEU A 123 -15.02 -38.25 3.23
CA LEU A 123 -14.27 -37.95 2.01
C LEU A 123 -14.24 -39.20 1.13
N THR A 124 -14.69 -39.05 -0.11
CA THR A 124 -14.72 -40.14 -1.10
C THR A 124 -14.14 -39.68 -2.44
N LYS A 125 -13.70 -40.64 -3.24
CA LYS A 125 -13.35 -40.40 -4.64
C LYS A 125 -14.56 -40.63 -5.54
N THR A 126 -14.78 -39.72 -6.49
CA THR A 126 -15.93 -39.74 -7.40
C THR A 126 -15.54 -39.29 -8.82
N THR A 127 -16.52 -39.11 -9.70
CA THR A 127 -16.31 -38.58 -11.05
C THR A 127 -15.66 -37.19 -11.00
N PHE A 128 -14.67 -36.98 -11.87
CA PHE A 128 -13.92 -35.73 -11.93
C PHE A 128 -14.83 -34.53 -12.28
N TYR A 129 -14.73 -33.46 -11.48
CA TYR A 129 -15.33 -32.15 -11.72
C TYR A 129 -14.24 -31.10 -12.02
N PRO A 130 -14.30 -30.38 -13.16
CA PRO A 130 -13.28 -29.40 -13.54
C PRO A 130 -13.46 -28.08 -12.78
N GLY A 131 -12.95 -28.05 -11.54
CA GLY A 131 -12.98 -26.90 -10.63
C GLY A 131 -13.45 -27.29 -9.24
N THR A 132 -14.17 -26.39 -8.56
CA THR A 132 -14.80 -26.68 -7.26
C THR A 132 -16.27 -26.30 -7.27
N ARG A 133 -17.12 -27.17 -6.72
CA ARG A 133 -18.53 -26.92 -6.41
C ARG A 133 -18.77 -27.10 -4.92
N SER A 134 -19.16 -26.04 -4.25
CA SER A 134 -19.61 -26.05 -2.86
C SER A 134 -21.13 -25.95 -2.82
N THR A 135 -21.80 -26.71 -1.95
CA THR A 135 -23.24 -26.60 -1.68
C THR A 135 -23.44 -26.60 -0.18
N ILE A 136 -24.28 -25.69 0.31
CA ILE A 136 -24.65 -25.62 1.72
C ILE A 136 -26.17 -25.60 1.86
N GLN A 137 -26.66 -26.30 2.87
CA GLN A 137 -28.03 -26.22 3.33
C GLN A 137 -28.08 -25.34 4.59
N ILE A 138 -28.80 -24.23 4.51
CA ILE A 138 -28.93 -23.27 5.58
C ILE A 138 -30.34 -23.40 6.15
N GLU A 139 -30.43 -23.65 7.46
CA GLU A 139 -31.70 -23.64 8.18
C GLU A 139 -32.42 -22.30 7.98
N GLY A 140 -33.69 -22.37 7.53
CA GLY A 140 -34.55 -21.20 7.36
C GLY A 140 -34.52 -20.54 5.98
N CYS A 141 -35.46 -19.59 5.78
CA CYS A 141 -35.63 -18.80 4.57
C CYS A 141 -34.69 -17.57 4.56
N HIS A 142 -33.64 -17.64 3.76
CA HIS A 142 -32.56 -16.65 3.65
C HIS A 142 -32.26 -16.26 2.20
N GLU A 143 -33.05 -16.75 1.22
CA GLU A 143 -32.82 -16.49 -0.21
C GLU A 143 -32.72 -14.99 -0.49
N HIS A 144 -33.64 -14.19 0.05
CA HIS A 144 -33.66 -12.75 -0.20
C HIS A 144 -32.38 -12.02 0.28
N ASP A 145 -31.93 -12.30 1.50
CA ASP A 145 -30.78 -11.62 2.10
C ASP A 145 -29.45 -12.06 1.44
N LEU A 146 -29.33 -13.35 1.09
CA LEU A 146 -28.20 -13.86 0.32
C LEU A 146 -28.17 -13.29 -1.10
N GLU A 147 -29.32 -13.26 -1.77
CA GLU A 147 -29.43 -12.66 -3.10
C GLU A 147 -28.95 -11.19 -3.06
N GLN A 148 -29.42 -10.40 -2.10
CA GLN A 148 -28.96 -9.03 -1.92
C GLN A 148 -27.45 -8.94 -1.67
N ALA A 149 -26.90 -9.81 -0.82
CA ALA A 149 -25.46 -9.84 -0.53
C ALA A 149 -24.63 -10.19 -1.78
N ILE A 150 -25.08 -11.18 -2.56
CA ILE A 150 -24.45 -11.62 -3.81
C ILE A 150 -24.48 -10.50 -4.86
N HIS A 151 -25.65 -9.91 -5.14
CA HIS A 151 -25.73 -8.79 -6.09
C HIS A 151 -24.88 -7.60 -5.62
N ARG A 152 -24.88 -7.30 -4.32
CA ARG A 152 -24.03 -6.24 -3.76
C ARG A 152 -22.56 -6.52 -3.98
N PHE A 153 -22.11 -7.76 -3.79
CA PHE A 153 -20.71 -8.12 -4.03
C PHE A 153 -20.36 -7.92 -5.50
N ILE A 154 -21.19 -8.44 -6.41
CA ILE A 154 -20.98 -8.32 -7.86
C ILE A 154 -20.94 -6.85 -8.27
N HIS A 155 -21.83 -6.00 -7.73
CA HIS A 155 -21.83 -4.57 -8.04
C HIS A 155 -20.60 -3.84 -7.49
N TYR A 156 -20.01 -4.30 -6.39
CA TYR A 156 -18.86 -3.65 -5.76
C TYR A 156 -17.50 -4.21 -6.22
N SER A 157 -17.51 -5.32 -6.96
CA SER A 157 -16.29 -5.96 -7.45
C SER A 157 -15.78 -5.35 -8.75
N GLN A 158 -14.48 -5.50 -8.95
CA GLN A 158 -13.79 -5.31 -10.22
C GLN A 158 -13.03 -6.60 -10.53
N TRP A 159 -13.57 -7.41 -11.43
CA TRP A 159 -13.01 -8.71 -11.79
C TRP A 159 -13.37 -9.04 -13.25
N ASP A 160 -12.42 -9.60 -14.00
CA ASP A 160 -12.54 -9.79 -15.44
C ASP A 160 -13.37 -11.03 -15.83
N GLY A 161 -13.62 -11.93 -14.89
CA GLY A 161 -14.48 -13.10 -15.07
C GLY A 161 -15.98 -12.78 -15.11
N VAL A 162 -16.79 -13.84 -15.16
CA VAL A 162 -18.26 -13.76 -15.21
C VAL A 162 -18.88 -14.46 -14.01
N PHE A 163 -19.87 -13.80 -13.40
CA PHE A 163 -20.77 -14.42 -12.44
C PHE A 163 -22.02 -14.91 -13.17
N VAL A 164 -22.46 -16.14 -12.92
CA VAL A 164 -23.73 -16.69 -13.42
C VAL A 164 -24.61 -16.96 -12.22
N PHE A 165 -25.54 -16.05 -11.92
CA PHE A 165 -26.44 -16.15 -10.78
C PHE A 165 -27.82 -16.62 -11.23
N ASN A 166 -28.27 -17.79 -10.77
CA ASN A 166 -29.52 -18.44 -11.17
C ASN A 166 -29.68 -18.47 -12.70
N GLY A 167 -28.60 -18.85 -13.40
CA GLY A 167 -28.54 -18.92 -14.86
C GLY A 167 -28.34 -17.57 -15.58
N VAL A 168 -28.30 -16.44 -14.86
CA VAL A 168 -28.15 -15.10 -15.46
C VAL A 168 -26.72 -14.59 -15.32
N GLU A 169 -26.10 -14.23 -16.44
CA GLU A 169 -24.76 -13.65 -16.44
C GLU A 169 -24.73 -12.22 -15.89
N LYS A 170 -23.72 -11.93 -15.06
CA LYS A 170 -23.42 -10.64 -14.44
C LYS A 170 -21.91 -10.42 -14.41
N ARG A 171 -21.48 -9.17 -14.36
CA ARG A 171 -20.05 -8.79 -14.35
C ARG A 171 -19.74 -7.79 -13.25
N GLY A 172 -18.59 -7.98 -12.60
CA GLY A 172 -18.02 -7.04 -11.63
C GLY A 172 -17.25 -5.94 -12.33
N VAL A 173 -17.92 -4.86 -12.71
CA VAL A 173 -17.35 -3.78 -13.55
C VAL A 173 -17.14 -2.46 -12.81
N LEU A 174 -17.05 -2.48 -11.47
CA LEU A 174 -16.89 -1.25 -10.69
C LEU A 174 -15.51 -0.61 -10.93
N ARG A 175 -15.50 0.45 -11.74
CA ARG A 175 -14.30 1.24 -12.03
C ARG A 175 -13.93 2.13 -10.85
N LYS A 176 -12.63 2.20 -10.51
CA LYS A 176 -12.10 3.06 -9.43
C LYS A 176 -12.50 4.53 -9.57
N GLY A 177 -12.47 5.06 -10.80
CA GLY A 177 -12.73 6.47 -11.08
C GLY A 177 -11.50 7.34 -10.85
N SER A 178 -11.70 8.62 -10.53
CA SER A 178 -10.59 9.57 -10.40
C SER A 178 -9.82 9.36 -9.09
N PRO A 179 -8.48 9.28 -9.11
CA PRO A 179 -7.68 9.22 -7.90
C PRO A 179 -7.81 10.53 -7.12
N ARG A 180 -7.93 10.44 -5.80
CA ARG A 180 -8.15 11.59 -4.90
C ARG A 180 -7.05 11.74 -3.88
N ARG A 181 -6.72 10.68 -3.16
CA ARG A 181 -5.79 10.74 -2.02
C ARG A 181 -5.04 9.42 -1.88
N ASP A 182 -3.83 9.52 -1.34
CA ASP A 182 -3.09 8.38 -0.84
C ASP A 182 -3.07 8.48 0.69
N LEU A 183 -3.48 7.42 1.38
CA LEU A 183 -3.50 7.31 2.84
C LEU A 183 -2.27 6.53 3.35
N GLY A 184 -1.26 6.28 2.52
CA GLY A 184 -0.17 5.37 2.85
C GLY A 184 -0.60 3.92 2.64
N PHE A 185 -1.51 3.41 3.49
CA PHE A 185 -2.01 2.03 3.45
C PHE A 185 -3.11 1.78 2.39
N ALA A 186 -3.68 2.84 1.81
CA ALA A 186 -4.74 2.73 0.81
C ALA A 186 -4.73 3.89 -0.19
N LYS A 187 -5.25 3.65 -1.39
CA LYS A 187 -5.53 4.70 -2.39
C LYS A 187 -7.02 4.99 -2.42
N VAL A 188 -7.38 6.27 -2.33
CA VAL A 188 -8.75 6.76 -2.39
C VAL A 188 -9.09 7.22 -3.79
N TYR A 189 -10.22 6.74 -4.29
CA TYR A 189 -10.80 7.13 -5.57
C TYR A 189 -12.25 7.56 -5.39
N THR A 190 -12.78 8.27 -6.39
CA THR A 190 -14.21 8.60 -6.42
C THR A 190 -14.81 8.39 -7.80
N ASN A 191 -16.06 7.94 -7.84
CA ASN A 191 -16.88 7.88 -9.04
C ASN A 191 -18.37 8.21 -8.71
N ARG A 192 -19.30 7.90 -9.62
CA ARG A 192 -20.75 8.16 -9.47
C ARG A 192 -21.64 6.90 -9.41
N SER A 193 -21.10 5.68 -9.38
CA SER A 193 -21.90 4.45 -9.49
C SER A 193 -22.76 4.16 -8.25
N HIS A 194 -22.22 4.41 -7.05
CA HIS A 194 -22.90 4.18 -5.77
C HIS A 194 -22.81 5.43 -4.89
N PRO A 195 -23.66 6.44 -5.11
CA PRO A 195 -23.65 7.65 -4.29
C PRO A 195 -23.88 7.32 -2.81
N TYR A 196 -23.34 8.14 -1.91
CA TYR A 196 -23.45 7.98 -0.46
C TYR A 196 -22.82 6.70 0.10
N THR A 197 -21.96 6.04 -0.68
CA THR A 197 -21.31 4.78 -0.28
C THR A 197 -19.79 4.90 -0.33
N MET A 198 -19.13 4.46 0.74
CA MET A 198 -17.72 4.14 0.75
C MET A 198 -17.56 2.62 0.65
N ILE A 199 -16.79 2.18 -0.33
CA ILE A 199 -16.48 0.75 -0.57
C ILE A 199 -15.00 0.55 -0.27
N VAL A 200 -14.70 -0.32 0.69
CA VAL A 200 -13.33 -0.71 1.02
C VAL A 200 -13.03 -2.03 0.30
N ARG A 201 -11.95 -2.06 -0.47
CA ARG A 201 -11.59 -3.17 -1.35
C ARG A 201 -10.11 -3.49 -1.28
N ILE A 202 -9.76 -4.71 -1.65
CA ILE A 202 -8.38 -5.14 -1.89
C ILE A 202 -8.33 -5.88 -3.22
N ASN A 203 -7.41 -5.50 -4.10
CA ASN A 203 -7.26 -6.07 -5.44
C ASN A 203 -8.58 -6.18 -6.22
N GLY A 204 -9.41 -5.13 -6.16
CA GLY A 204 -10.72 -5.09 -6.84
C GLY A 204 -11.84 -5.87 -6.14
N THR A 205 -11.53 -6.63 -5.08
CA THR A 205 -12.51 -7.42 -4.33
C THR A 205 -13.08 -6.62 -3.14
N PRO A 206 -14.41 -6.51 -2.98
CA PRO A 206 -15.01 -5.74 -1.90
C PRO A 206 -14.96 -6.47 -0.56
N MET A 207 -14.47 -5.77 0.46
CA MET A 207 -14.30 -6.30 1.81
C MET A 207 -15.49 -5.95 2.70
N PHE A 208 -15.77 -4.65 2.78
CA PHE A 208 -16.92 -4.08 3.49
C PHE A 208 -17.28 -2.72 2.89
N SER A 209 -18.42 -2.18 3.29
CA SER A 209 -18.88 -0.85 2.86
C SER A 209 -19.47 -0.07 4.01
N LYS A 210 -19.48 1.26 3.91
CA LYS A 210 -20.07 2.18 4.88
C LYS A 210 -20.86 3.27 4.17
N GLY A 211 -21.97 3.69 4.77
CA GLY A 211 -22.68 4.89 4.33
C GLY A 211 -21.86 6.15 4.62
N ILE A 212 -21.87 7.11 3.70
CA ILE A 212 -21.18 8.40 3.83
C ILE A 212 -22.09 9.54 3.37
N SER A 213 -21.84 10.76 3.84
CA SER A 213 -22.67 11.94 3.56
C SER A 213 -22.36 12.66 2.23
N ILE A 214 -21.60 12.01 1.34
CA ILE A 214 -21.15 12.59 0.06
C ILE A 214 -21.93 11.96 -1.09
N ASP A 215 -22.41 12.81 -2.01
CA ASP A 215 -23.09 12.39 -3.25
C ASP A 215 -22.11 11.84 -4.32
N ARG A 216 -21.29 10.89 -3.90
CA ARG A 216 -20.31 10.15 -4.71
C ARG A 216 -20.10 8.77 -4.11
N CYS A 217 -19.65 7.84 -4.94
CA CYS A 217 -19.02 6.64 -4.44
C CYS A 217 -17.57 6.98 -4.08
N VAL A 218 -17.14 6.61 -2.89
CA VAL A 218 -15.74 6.65 -2.46
C VAL A 218 -15.22 5.23 -2.47
N ILE A 219 -14.12 4.96 -3.17
CA ILE A 219 -13.46 3.66 -3.16
C ILE A 219 -12.15 3.81 -2.41
N VAL A 220 -11.98 3.01 -1.36
CA VAL A 220 -10.73 2.88 -0.61
C VAL A 220 -10.11 1.55 -1.01
N GLU A 221 -9.11 1.62 -1.89
CA GLU A 221 -8.38 0.45 -2.38
C GLU A 221 -7.15 0.23 -1.48
N LEU A 222 -7.20 -0.79 -0.63
CA LEU A 222 -6.13 -1.16 0.29
C LEU A 222 -4.89 -1.61 -0.50
N LYS A 223 -3.70 -1.31 0.04
CA LYS A 223 -2.40 -1.81 -0.43
C LYS A 223 -1.91 -2.89 0.54
N GLY A 224 -0.94 -3.73 0.16
CA GLY A 224 -0.36 -4.73 1.08
C GLY A 224 -1.20 -6.01 1.22
N GLN A 225 -0.86 -6.85 2.18
CA GLN A 225 -1.53 -8.13 2.41
C GLN A 225 -2.79 -7.95 3.25
N SER A 226 -3.81 -8.79 3.01
CA SER A 226 -5.08 -8.68 3.73
C SER A 226 -4.92 -8.94 5.24
N ASP A 227 -3.97 -9.80 5.62
CA ASP A 227 -3.74 -10.20 7.01
C ASP A 227 -2.99 -9.17 7.86
N GLU A 228 -2.30 -8.24 7.21
CA GLU A 228 -1.60 -7.13 7.87
C GLU A 228 -2.55 -5.99 8.24
N ILE A 229 -3.63 -5.79 7.48
CA ILE A 229 -4.44 -4.56 7.52
C ILE A 229 -5.86 -4.82 7.98
N MET A 230 -6.37 -6.03 7.80
CA MET A 230 -7.76 -6.37 8.09
C MET A 230 -7.93 -7.21 9.34
N THR A 231 -9.09 -7.08 9.98
CA THR A 231 -9.50 -8.01 11.02
C THR A 231 -9.64 -9.42 10.45
N SER A 232 -9.53 -10.45 11.30
CA SER A 232 -9.57 -11.85 10.85
C SER A 232 -10.88 -12.26 10.15
N ASN A 233 -11.99 -11.58 10.48
CA ASN A 233 -13.29 -11.71 9.84
C ASN A 233 -13.49 -10.77 8.63
N ARG A 234 -12.51 -9.91 8.31
CA ARG A 234 -12.49 -8.95 7.17
C ARG A 234 -13.62 -7.94 7.13
N ASP A 235 -14.31 -7.72 8.24
CA ASP A 235 -15.40 -6.73 8.36
C ASP A 235 -14.89 -5.35 8.79
N GLY A 236 -13.59 -5.23 9.10
CA GLY A 236 -12.95 -4.00 9.47
C GLY A 236 -11.44 -4.02 9.22
N LEU A 237 -10.79 -2.95 9.67
CA LEU A 237 -9.33 -2.83 9.66
C LEU A 237 -8.78 -3.02 11.09
N VAL A 238 -7.54 -3.47 11.21
CA VAL A 238 -6.82 -3.47 12.49
C VAL A 238 -6.27 -2.08 12.82
N ASP A 239 -5.82 -1.89 14.06
CA ASP A 239 -5.07 -0.70 14.43
C ASP A 239 -3.67 -0.71 13.79
N PRO A 240 -3.14 0.44 13.34
CA PRO A 240 -3.71 1.79 13.43
C PRO A 240 -4.69 2.16 12.29
N PHE A 241 -4.79 1.34 11.24
CA PHE A 241 -5.49 1.67 9.99
C PHE A 241 -6.99 1.97 10.18
N CYS A 242 -7.63 1.33 11.17
CA CYS A 242 -9.02 1.62 11.53
C CYS A 242 -9.19 3.08 11.97
N GLY A 243 -8.28 3.59 12.81
CA GLY A 243 -8.26 4.97 13.28
C GLY A 243 -8.01 5.97 12.15
N GLU A 244 -7.09 5.66 11.25
CA GLU A 244 -6.80 6.49 10.07
C GLU A 244 -7.98 6.56 9.11
N LEU A 245 -8.63 5.43 8.82
CA LEU A 245 -9.84 5.41 8.00
C LEU A 245 -10.99 6.20 8.67
N ALA A 246 -11.15 6.08 9.99
CA ALA A 246 -12.16 6.83 10.74
C ALA A 246 -11.89 8.35 10.71
N SER A 247 -10.63 8.76 10.82
CA SER A 247 -10.20 10.15 10.66
C SER A 247 -10.54 10.68 9.26
N PHE A 248 -10.23 9.90 8.21
CA PHE A 248 -10.59 10.24 6.83
C PHE A 248 -12.11 10.37 6.63
N VAL A 249 -12.91 9.44 7.16
CA VAL A 249 -14.38 9.51 7.10
C VAL A 249 -14.92 10.75 7.82
N THR A 250 -14.31 11.12 8.94
CA THR A 250 -14.66 12.35 9.68
C THR A 250 -14.33 13.59 8.85
N GLU A 251 -13.15 13.63 8.23
CA GLU A 251 -12.75 14.73 7.34
C GLU A 251 -13.71 14.85 6.15
N LEU A 252 -14.10 13.72 5.53
CA LEU A 252 -15.09 13.68 4.46
C LEU A 252 -16.44 14.27 4.90
N ALA A 253 -16.86 14.07 6.15
CA ALA A 253 -18.10 14.60 6.67
C ALA A 253 -18.03 16.12 6.92
N VAL A 254 -16.87 16.64 7.33
CA VAL A 254 -16.66 18.05 7.68
C VAL A 254 -16.33 18.91 6.45
N ASP A 255 -15.27 18.56 5.70
CA ASP A 255 -14.83 19.27 4.50
C ASP A 255 -14.53 18.31 3.34
N LYS A 256 -15.58 18.09 2.54
CA LYS A 256 -15.56 17.23 1.34
C LYS A 256 -14.51 17.64 0.32
N ARG A 257 -14.23 18.95 0.20
CA ARG A 257 -13.31 19.47 -0.84
C ARG A 257 -11.87 19.25 -0.41
N SER A 258 -11.53 19.55 0.84
CA SER A 258 -10.20 19.27 1.40
C SER A 258 -9.91 17.77 1.43
N ALA A 259 -10.84 16.97 1.95
CA ALA A 259 -10.66 15.53 2.14
C ALA A 259 -10.33 14.76 0.86
N LEU A 260 -10.87 15.21 -0.27
CA LEU A 260 -10.71 14.59 -1.59
C LEU A 260 -9.68 15.28 -2.48
N LYS A 261 -9.00 16.34 -2.00
CA LYS A 261 -8.00 17.05 -2.79
C LYS A 261 -6.71 16.21 -2.86
N ARG A 262 -6.20 16.04 -4.08
CA ARG A 262 -4.91 15.41 -4.30
C ARG A 262 -3.82 16.36 -3.80
N ARG A 263 -3.18 16.02 -2.68
CA ARG A 263 -1.97 16.71 -2.22
C ARG A 263 -0.85 16.28 -3.17
N GLN A 264 -0.49 17.13 -4.13
CA GLN A 264 0.70 16.95 -4.94
C GLN A 264 1.83 17.80 -4.33
N PRO A 265 3.02 17.23 -4.10
CA PRO A 265 4.17 18.02 -3.72
C PRO A 265 4.45 19.06 -4.81
N ARG A 266 4.71 20.30 -4.40
CA ARG A 266 5.18 21.36 -5.30
C ARG A 266 6.67 21.56 -5.06
N TYR A 267 7.45 21.49 -6.12
CA TYR A 267 8.90 21.69 -6.08
C TYR A 267 9.27 23.08 -6.58
N THR A 268 10.20 23.74 -5.90
CA THR A 268 10.88 24.95 -6.39
C THR A 268 12.38 24.72 -6.32
N GLU A 269 13.05 24.78 -7.48
CA GLU A 269 14.49 24.56 -7.62
C GLU A 269 15.25 25.89 -7.71
N TYR A 270 16.30 26.04 -6.88
CA TYR A 270 17.18 27.20 -6.88
C TYR A 270 18.58 26.79 -7.34
N ARG A 271 18.86 26.96 -8.64
CA ARG A 271 20.12 26.54 -9.28
C ARG A 271 21.28 27.51 -9.06
N GLY A 272 22.50 26.96 -8.99
CA GLY A 272 23.72 27.75 -8.86
C GLY A 272 23.86 28.43 -7.49
N THR A 273 23.00 28.08 -6.54
CA THR A 273 22.97 28.70 -5.24
C THR A 273 23.96 27.98 -4.33
N LYS A 274 25.22 28.41 -4.33
CA LYS A 274 26.06 28.20 -3.15
C LYS A 274 25.49 29.06 -2.03
N MET A 275 24.40 28.62 -1.39
CA MET A 275 23.72 29.26 -0.25
C MET A 275 24.68 29.62 0.90
N CYS A 276 25.89 29.08 0.85
CA CYS A 276 27.02 29.38 1.70
C CYS A 276 27.64 30.77 1.47
N HIS A 277 27.49 31.39 0.29
CA HIS A 277 28.14 32.66 -0.11
C HIS A 277 27.13 33.62 -0.78
N SER A 278 27.15 34.88 -0.34
CA SER A 278 26.21 35.93 -0.75
C SER A 278 26.42 36.38 -2.20
N ARG A 279 25.63 35.86 -3.16
CA ARG A 279 25.35 36.55 -4.44
C ARG A 279 24.11 35.96 -5.13
N ALA A 280 23.52 36.77 -6.01
CA ALA A 280 22.14 36.73 -6.52
C ALA A 280 21.68 35.38 -7.15
N LEU A 281 20.37 35.16 -7.08
CA LEU A 281 19.65 33.91 -7.40
C LEU A 281 19.01 33.93 -8.79
N ASN A 282 19.06 32.80 -9.50
CA ASN A 282 18.17 32.50 -10.62
C ASN A 282 17.09 31.51 -10.13
N VAL A 283 15.82 31.91 -10.19
CA VAL A 283 14.68 31.08 -9.77
C VAL A 283 14.05 30.43 -11.00
N VAL A 284 13.82 29.12 -10.96
CA VAL A 284 13.03 28.40 -11.97
C VAL A 284 11.89 27.71 -11.25
N ASP A 285 10.67 28.21 -11.41
CA ASP A 285 9.46 27.49 -10.98
C ASP A 285 9.18 26.38 -11.99
N VAL A 286 9.35 25.13 -11.57
CA VAL A 286 8.99 23.96 -12.38
C VAL A 286 7.75 23.33 -11.77
N VAL A 287 6.60 23.52 -12.42
CA VAL A 287 5.43 22.69 -12.18
C VAL A 287 5.68 21.40 -12.96
N GLU A 288 5.79 20.26 -12.28
CA GLU A 288 5.87 18.96 -12.97
C GLU A 288 4.66 18.78 -13.91
N PRO A 289 4.87 18.66 -15.23
CA PRO A 289 3.83 18.12 -16.09
C PRO A 289 3.77 16.60 -15.83
N VAL A 290 2.59 16.12 -15.47
CA VAL A 290 2.29 14.68 -15.48
C VAL A 290 2.51 14.16 -16.91
N PRO A 291 3.25 13.07 -17.13
CA PRO A 291 3.16 12.38 -18.41
C PRO A 291 1.73 11.83 -18.53
N GLU A 292 0.93 12.44 -19.41
CA GLU A 292 -0.26 11.77 -19.94
C GLU A 292 0.23 10.52 -20.66
N VAL A 293 0.15 9.38 -19.99
CA VAL A 293 0.19 8.09 -20.66
C VAL A 293 -1.16 7.93 -21.37
N SER A 294 -1.30 8.59 -22.52
CA SER A 294 -2.11 8.07 -23.60
C SER A 294 -1.44 6.77 -24.05
N GLY A 295 -2.11 5.64 -23.83
CA GLY A 295 -1.61 4.34 -24.27
C GLY A 295 -1.31 4.36 -25.78
N PRO A 296 -0.29 3.62 -26.25
CA PRO A 296 -0.11 3.43 -27.67
C PRO A 296 -1.15 2.42 -28.17
N ASP A 297 -2.04 2.88 -29.03
CA ASP A 297 -2.65 2.04 -30.05
C ASP A 297 -1.54 1.42 -30.93
N ASP A 298 -1.73 0.13 -31.23
CA ASP A 298 -1.20 -0.65 -32.35
C ASP A 298 0.26 -0.48 -32.79
N ILE A 299 1.11 -1.44 -32.38
CA ILE A 299 2.27 -1.87 -33.18
C ILE A 299 2.12 -3.38 -33.43
N SER A 300 1.98 -3.74 -34.72
CA SER A 300 1.80 -5.10 -35.20
C SER A 300 3.07 -5.96 -35.10
N PRO A 301 2.98 -7.30 -34.97
CA PRO A 301 4.11 -8.18 -34.61
C PRO A 301 5.16 -8.48 -35.71
N GLU A 302 5.42 -7.63 -36.70
CA GLU A 302 6.24 -8.01 -37.87
C GLU A 302 7.61 -7.33 -38.05
N GLU A 303 8.08 -6.46 -37.14
CA GLU A 303 9.37 -5.74 -37.35
C GLU A 303 10.44 -5.95 -36.26
N VAL A 304 10.70 -7.20 -35.85
CA VAL A 304 11.84 -7.53 -34.97
C VAL A 304 12.87 -8.47 -35.63
N ALA A 305 12.75 -8.75 -36.93
CA ALA A 305 13.62 -9.70 -37.64
C ALA A 305 14.55 -9.03 -38.65
N HIS A 306 15.39 -8.06 -38.25
CA HIS A 306 16.52 -7.64 -39.09
C HIS A 306 17.60 -6.90 -38.28
N LEU A 307 18.40 -7.62 -37.48
CA LEU A 307 19.67 -7.10 -36.95
C LEU A 307 20.60 -8.21 -36.44
N PHE A 308 20.78 -9.28 -37.24
CA PHE A 308 21.91 -10.19 -37.08
C PHE A 308 22.54 -10.46 -38.44
N GLY A 309 23.69 -9.84 -38.67
CA GLY A 309 24.54 -10.04 -39.84
C GLY A 309 26.01 -9.95 -39.45
N THR A 310 26.62 -11.11 -39.29
CA THR A 310 28.04 -11.41 -39.04
C THR A 310 29.00 -10.81 -40.08
N VAL A 311 30.15 -10.28 -39.64
CA VAL A 311 31.42 -10.31 -40.42
C VAL A 311 32.63 -10.47 -39.47
N SER A 312 33.48 -11.44 -39.79
CA SER A 312 34.73 -11.79 -39.10
C SER A 312 35.98 -11.17 -39.74
N GLY A 313 36.96 -10.81 -38.89
CA GLY A 313 38.41 -10.80 -39.15
C GLY A 313 39.08 -9.43 -39.34
N PRO A 314 40.43 -9.31 -39.29
CA PRO A 314 41.45 -10.13 -38.62
C PRO A 314 42.25 -9.35 -37.54
N VAL A 315 42.90 -10.10 -36.66
CA VAL A 315 43.75 -9.65 -35.54
C VAL A 315 44.99 -8.89 -36.03
N ARG A 316 45.20 -7.67 -35.51
CA ARG A 316 46.50 -7.00 -35.51
C ARG A 316 46.82 -6.47 -34.11
N ALA A 317 47.90 -6.99 -33.55
CA ALA A 317 48.50 -6.54 -32.31
C ALA A 317 49.08 -5.13 -32.49
N ALA A 318 48.65 -4.20 -31.64
CA ALA A 318 49.31 -2.92 -31.43
C ALA A 318 49.39 -2.66 -29.93
N ALA A 319 50.58 -2.27 -29.49
CA ALA A 319 51.00 -2.15 -28.10
C ALA A 319 50.12 -1.19 -27.30
N HIS A 320 49.52 -1.69 -26.23
CA HIS A 320 48.88 -0.86 -25.20
C HIS A 320 49.97 -0.29 -24.30
N VAL A 321 50.25 0.99 -24.46
CA VAL A 321 50.91 1.80 -23.44
C VAL A 321 49.86 2.06 -22.37
N SER A 322 50.01 1.47 -21.18
CA SER A 322 49.20 1.80 -20.01
C SER A 322 49.57 3.21 -19.54
N SER A 323 48.82 4.22 -19.98
CA SER A 323 48.69 5.45 -19.22
C SER A 323 47.75 5.16 -18.05
N VAL A 324 48.30 5.16 -16.84
CA VAL A 324 47.52 5.26 -15.61
C VAL A 324 46.85 6.63 -15.66
N GLU A 325 45.62 6.70 -16.17
CA GLU A 325 44.74 7.84 -15.90
C GLU A 325 44.41 7.76 -14.42
N GLU A 326 45.03 8.63 -13.62
CA GLU A 326 44.58 8.93 -12.27
C GLU A 326 43.11 9.35 -12.37
N GLN A 327 42.19 8.43 -12.07
CA GLN A 327 40.80 8.80 -11.89
C GLN A 327 40.77 9.82 -10.75
N PRO A 328 40.20 11.02 -10.97
CA PRO A 328 40.16 12.04 -9.94
C PRO A 328 39.42 11.46 -8.73
N VAL A 329 40.07 11.48 -7.56
CA VAL A 329 39.48 11.09 -6.27
C VAL A 329 38.17 11.87 -6.11
N ARG A 330 37.02 11.19 -6.16
CA ARG A 330 35.71 11.84 -6.17
C ARG A 330 35.27 12.09 -4.73
N VAL A 331 35.77 13.18 -4.15
CA VAL A 331 35.34 13.62 -2.82
C VAL A 331 33.83 13.94 -2.83
N ALA A 332 33.10 13.45 -1.83
CA ALA A 332 31.68 13.78 -1.64
C ALA A 332 31.45 15.31 -1.67
N SER A 333 30.44 15.75 -2.41
CA SER A 333 30.20 17.18 -2.62
C SER A 333 28.72 17.53 -2.55
N ILE A 334 28.43 18.68 -1.96
CA ILE A 334 27.09 19.26 -1.98
C ILE A 334 26.92 19.92 -3.36
N GLY A 335 25.93 19.44 -4.10
CA GLY A 335 25.51 19.99 -5.38
C GLY A 335 25.13 21.47 -5.28
N THR A 336 25.02 22.13 -6.43
CA THR A 336 24.74 23.58 -6.48
C THR A 336 23.27 23.95 -6.32
N ASN A 337 22.40 22.97 -6.20
CA ASN A 337 20.96 23.15 -6.17
C ASN A 337 20.44 23.13 -4.73
N PHE A 338 19.47 24.00 -4.47
CA PHE A 338 18.66 23.95 -3.27
C PHE A 338 17.21 23.73 -3.67
N LEU A 339 16.51 22.83 -2.99
CA LEU A 339 15.13 22.47 -3.33
C LEU A 339 14.16 22.83 -2.21
N LEU A 340 13.01 23.38 -2.56
CA LEU A 340 11.85 23.46 -1.68
C LEU A 340 10.80 22.48 -2.15
N LYS A 341 10.43 21.53 -1.30
CA LYS A 341 9.33 20.58 -1.51
C LYS A 341 8.18 20.97 -0.59
N ASN A 342 7.02 21.35 -1.13
CA ASN A 342 5.86 21.72 -0.33
C ASN A 342 4.72 20.74 -0.57
N GLU A 343 4.45 19.91 0.44
CA GLU A 343 3.37 18.91 0.46
C GLU A 343 2.11 19.44 1.16
N THR A 344 2.18 20.65 1.72
CA THR A 344 1.05 21.32 2.35
C THR A 344 0.23 22.15 1.35
N ASP A 345 -1.01 22.45 1.72
CA ASP A 345 -1.83 23.46 1.04
C ASP A 345 -1.46 24.90 1.41
N LEU A 346 -0.55 25.09 2.36
CA LEU A 346 -0.12 26.41 2.81
C LEU A 346 0.93 27.00 1.86
N LYS A 347 0.93 28.33 1.74
CA LYS A 347 2.00 29.04 1.06
C LYS A 347 3.27 28.95 1.92
N VAL A 348 4.40 28.55 1.32
CA VAL A 348 5.71 28.58 1.99
C VAL A 348 5.98 30.02 2.47
N PRO A 349 6.28 30.24 3.75
CA PRO A 349 6.59 31.57 4.25
C PRO A 349 7.84 32.13 3.58
N ALA A 350 7.80 33.42 3.20
CA ALA A 350 8.90 34.10 2.52
C ALA A 350 10.23 33.96 3.29
N TYR A 351 10.19 33.95 4.63
CA TYR A 351 11.38 33.76 5.45
C TYR A 351 12.04 32.36 5.35
N TYR A 352 11.42 31.39 4.68
CA TYR A 352 12.02 30.10 4.28
C TYR A 352 12.28 29.96 2.77
N ASP A 353 11.86 30.93 1.97
CA ASP A 353 12.03 30.95 0.52
C ASP A 353 13.27 31.78 0.15
N PRO A 354 14.33 31.17 -0.42
CA PRO A 354 15.53 31.88 -0.84
C PRO A 354 15.27 32.97 -1.88
N GLY A 355 14.35 32.74 -2.82
CA GLY A 355 14.01 33.64 -3.92
C GLY A 355 13.11 34.81 -3.52
N SER A 356 12.49 34.75 -2.34
CA SER A 356 11.57 35.80 -1.89
C SER A 356 12.23 37.15 -1.56
N GLY A 357 13.55 37.18 -1.38
CA GLY A 357 14.27 38.33 -0.83
C GLY A 357 14.17 38.50 0.69
N GLU A 358 13.29 37.74 1.37
CA GLU A 358 13.07 37.78 2.81
C GLU A 358 13.66 36.57 3.56
N PHE A 359 14.46 35.76 2.87
CA PHE A 359 15.04 34.54 3.44
C PHE A 359 15.78 34.81 4.76
N SER A 360 15.27 34.26 5.86
CA SER A 360 15.72 34.68 7.19
C SER A 360 17.12 34.17 7.53
N GLU A 361 17.77 34.85 8.48
CA GLU A 361 19.05 34.39 9.03
C GLU A 361 18.95 33.00 9.66
N TYR A 362 17.81 32.69 10.30
CA TYR A 362 17.54 31.35 10.83
C TYR A 362 17.57 30.30 9.72
N SER A 363 16.84 30.53 8.64
CA SER A 363 16.76 29.60 7.51
C SER A 363 18.11 29.40 6.83
N ARG A 364 18.86 30.50 6.60
CA ARG A 364 20.24 30.44 6.08
C ARG A 364 21.16 29.59 6.96
N LYS A 365 21.11 29.81 8.28
CA LYS A 365 21.91 29.03 9.24
C LYS A 365 21.50 27.56 9.24
N LEU A 366 20.20 27.28 9.20
CA LEU A 366 19.69 25.92 9.22
C LEU A 366 20.09 25.14 7.96
N VAL A 367 19.96 25.70 6.76
CA VAL A 367 20.43 25.09 5.51
C VAL A 367 21.92 24.79 5.57
N ARG A 368 22.72 25.74 6.07
CA ARG A 368 24.17 25.55 6.22
C ARG A 368 24.51 24.43 7.19
N VAL A 369 23.87 24.39 8.36
CA VAL A 369 24.05 23.34 9.36
C VAL A 369 23.68 21.99 8.75
N TRP A 370 22.51 21.91 8.11
CA TRP A 370 22.00 20.70 7.48
C TRP A 370 22.96 20.15 6.42
N GLY A 371 23.35 20.97 5.44
CA GLY A 371 24.27 20.56 4.39
C GLY A 371 25.62 20.09 4.93
N ARG A 372 26.14 20.75 5.97
CA ARG A 372 27.41 20.33 6.60
C ARG A 372 27.29 19.03 7.39
N ILE A 373 26.15 18.78 8.04
CA ILE A 373 25.90 17.51 8.72
C ILE A 373 25.89 16.37 7.69
N VAL A 374 25.09 16.49 6.62
CA VAL A 374 24.99 15.45 5.59
C VAL A 374 26.35 15.23 4.90
N LEU A 375 27.07 16.30 4.55
CA LEU A 375 28.44 16.20 4.03
C LEU A 375 29.39 15.52 5.03
N GLY A 376 29.28 15.85 6.31
CA GLY A 376 30.05 15.22 7.37
C GLY A 376 29.76 13.73 7.51
N MET A 377 28.52 13.28 7.26
CA MET A 377 28.17 11.86 7.22
C MET A 377 28.85 11.15 6.04
N HIS A 378 28.73 11.69 4.83
CA HIS A 378 29.41 11.15 3.64
C HIS A 378 30.92 11.04 3.85
N GLN A 379 31.55 12.06 4.42
CA GLN A 379 32.98 12.05 4.74
C GLN A 379 33.35 11.07 5.85
N LEU A 380 32.52 10.93 6.88
CA LEU A 380 32.80 10.03 8.01
C LEU A 380 32.74 8.56 7.60
N PHE A 381 31.85 8.23 6.66
CA PHE A 381 31.63 6.86 6.19
C PHE A 381 32.27 6.57 4.83
N ASP A 382 33.07 7.50 4.30
CA ASP A 382 33.81 7.35 3.04
C ASP A 382 32.91 7.00 1.84
N ILE A 383 31.77 7.69 1.75
CA ILE A 383 30.77 7.47 0.69
C ILE A 383 30.83 8.63 -0.29
N GLU A 384 31.39 8.36 -1.47
CA GLU A 384 31.43 9.28 -2.59
C GLU A 384 30.01 9.47 -3.16
N ALA A 385 29.50 10.71 -3.12
CA ALA A 385 28.24 11.08 -3.75
C ALA A 385 28.20 12.57 -4.08
N GLU A 386 27.46 12.91 -5.14
CA GLU A 386 26.98 14.26 -5.40
C GLU A 386 25.51 14.31 -5.02
N PHE A 387 25.15 15.20 -4.08
CA PHE A 387 23.79 15.29 -3.57
C PHE A 387 23.35 16.74 -3.37
N SER A 388 22.06 16.99 -3.48
CA SER A 388 21.45 18.28 -3.17
C SER A 388 20.84 18.28 -1.76
N ILE A 389 20.52 19.47 -1.27
CA ILE A 389 19.80 19.64 0.00
C ILE A 389 18.59 20.53 -0.18
N GLY A 390 17.61 20.41 0.69
CA GLY A 390 16.40 21.20 0.59
C GLY A 390 15.64 21.39 1.89
N PHE A 391 14.54 22.13 1.80
CA PHE A 391 13.50 22.07 2.82
C PHE A 391 12.27 21.32 2.29
N ILE A 392 11.66 20.54 3.18
CA ILE A 392 10.35 19.97 2.96
C ILE A 392 9.32 20.60 3.91
N PHE A 393 8.14 20.92 3.40
CA PHE A 393 7.00 21.36 4.19
C PHE A 393 5.92 20.30 4.10
N ASP A 394 5.75 19.56 5.18
CA ASP A 394 4.73 18.53 5.34
C ASP A 394 3.89 18.79 6.61
N ASP A 395 2.63 18.34 6.59
CA ASP A 395 1.64 18.50 7.65
C ASP A 395 1.67 17.30 8.61
N ASP A 396 1.94 17.56 9.91
CA ASP A 396 2.06 16.56 10.99
C ASP A 396 0.86 15.58 11.06
N SER A 397 -0.28 15.90 10.44
CA SER A 397 -1.47 15.05 10.32
C SER A 397 -1.25 13.63 9.75
N ASN A 398 -0.20 13.42 8.96
CA ASN A 398 0.12 12.11 8.35
C ASN A 398 1.40 11.47 8.92
N GLY A 399 1.87 11.91 10.10
CA GLY A 399 3.14 11.45 10.66
C GLY A 399 4.34 12.16 10.06
N ALA A 400 4.25 13.49 9.90
CA ALA A 400 5.22 14.25 9.11
C ALA A 400 6.66 14.00 9.47
N SER A 401 7.44 13.74 8.42
CA SER A 401 8.86 13.47 8.52
C SER A 401 9.60 14.72 8.98
N GLU A 402 10.55 14.55 9.91
CA GLU A 402 11.42 15.66 10.36
C GLU A 402 12.42 16.05 9.28
N ALA A 403 12.70 15.11 8.37
CA ALA A 403 13.55 15.20 7.20
C ALA A 403 13.11 14.11 6.21
N GLU A 404 13.60 14.16 4.97
CA GLU A 404 13.32 13.12 3.96
C GLU A 404 14.51 13.00 3.02
N PHE A 405 14.93 11.78 2.73
CA PHE A 405 15.78 11.46 1.59
C PHE A 405 14.92 11.07 0.39
N GLU A 406 15.17 11.72 -0.75
CA GLU A 406 14.52 11.41 -2.02
C GLU A 406 15.58 11.18 -3.10
N ARG A 407 15.41 10.11 -3.88
CA ARG A 407 16.16 9.88 -5.12
C ARG A 407 15.19 10.04 -6.29
N GLY A 408 15.43 11.05 -7.13
CA GLY A 408 14.51 11.38 -8.23
C GLY A 408 15.14 12.25 -9.31
N ASP A 409 14.31 13.04 -9.98
CA ASP A 409 14.69 13.87 -11.14
C ASP A 409 15.77 14.92 -10.81
N TYR A 410 15.90 15.28 -9.53
CA TYR A 410 16.92 16.20 -9.01
C TYR A 410 18.17 15.49 -8.45
N GLY A 411 18.29 14.18 -8.68
CA GLY A 411 19.32 13.33 -8.09
C GLY A 411 19.00 12.93 -6.65
N ASP A 412 20.05 12.70 -5.87
CA ASP A 412 19.95 12.41 -4.44
C ASP A 412 19.73 13.72 -3.68
N VAL A 413 18.62 13.85 -2.94
CA VAL A 413 18.25 15.07 -2.22
C VAL A 413 17.96 14.75 -0.76
N TYR A 414 18.59 15.51 0.15
CA TYR A 414 18.32 15.46 1.57
C TYR A 414 17.51 16.68 2.02
N TYR A 415 16.23 16.49 2.28
CA TYR A 415 15.33 17.52 2.79
C TYR A 415 15.34 17.57 4.31
N LEU A 416 15.22 18.76 4.88
CA LEU A 416 14.94 18.97 6.30
C LEU A 416 13.60 19.69 6.44
N ASN A 417 12.72 19.28 7.36
CA ASN A 417 11.47 20.00 7.61
C ASN A 417 11.67 21.13 8.63
N PRO A 418 11.78 22.40 8.22
CA PRO A 418 12.21 23.46 9.14
C PRO A 418 11.10 23.89 10.11
N CYS A 419 9.88 23.38 9.93
CA CYS A 419 8.69 23.79 10.68
C CYS A 419 7.73 22.63 10.98
N LYS A 420 6.71 22.94 11.76
CA LYS A 420 5.53 22.13 12.02
C LYS A 420 4.32 22.92 11.60
N VAL A 421 3.33 22.26 11.01
CA VAL A 421 2.02 22.87 10.80
C VAL A 421 1.26 22.79 12.12
N VAL A 422 0.92 23.95 12.68
CA VAL A 422 0.15 24.04 13.93
C VAL A 422 -1.20 24.70 13.66
N GLU A 423 -2.24 24.11 14.22
CA GLU A 423 -3.58 24.65 14.21
C GLU A 423 -3.76 25.65 15.36
N GLN A 424 -4.31 26.82 15.06
CA GLN A 424 -4.56 27.84 16.06
C GLN A 424 -5.85 27.55 16.84
N SER A 425 -5.78 27.53 18.17
CA SER A 425 -6.88 27.11 19.06
C SER A 425 -8.18 27.90 18.92
N HIS A 426 -8.12 29.14 18.41
CA HIS A 426 -9.29 30.02 18.32
C HIS A 426 -9.90 30.10 16.92
N THR A 427 -9.08 29.96 15.88
CA THR A 427 -9.49 30.18 14.49
C THR A 427 -9.51 28.90 13.68
N TYR A 428 -8.95 27.81 14.21
CA TYR A 428 -8.67 26.56 13.48
C TYR A 428 -7.83 26.78 12.21
N SER A 429 -7.18 27.94 12.08
CA SER A 429 -6.31 28.24 10.96
C SER A 429 -4.97 27.57 11.15
N LYS A 430 -4.48 26.91 10.11
CA LYS A 430 -3.15 26.29 10.10
C LYS A 430 -2.06 27.33 9.83
N SER A 431 -0.94 27.20 10.53
CA SER A 431 0.22 28.10 10.39
C SER A 431 1.53 27.35 10.62
N PHE A 432 2.65 27.89 10.13
CA PHE A 432 3.96 27.28 10.33
C PHE A 432 4.62 27.75 11.64
N LYS A 433 5.08 26.80 12.46
CA LYS A 433 5.88 27.03 13.66
C LYS A 433 7.26 26.41 13.50
N LYS A 434 8.33 27.13 13.87
CA LYS A 434 9.71 26.60 13.79
C LYS A 434 9.83 25.24 14.50
N ARG A 435 10.44 24.26 13.84
CA ARG A 435 10.62 22.91 14.39
C ARG A 435 11.86 22.81 15.27
N PHE A 436 12.97 23.41 14.83
CA PHE A 436 14.28 23.22 15.47
C PHE A 436 14.81 24.48 16.12
N LYS A 437 15.46 24.29 17.27
CA LYS A 437 16.42 25.27 17.81
C LYS A 437 17.81 24.91 17.31
N LEU A 438 18.61 25.88 16.86
CA LEU A 438 19.99 25.62 16.39
C LEU A 438 20.93 25.10 17.52
N THR A 439 20.47 25.13 18.77
CA THR A 439 21.14 24.52 19.92
C THR A 439 20.92 23.01 20.02
N GLU A 440 19.94 22.44 19.30
CA GLU A 440 19.60 21.00 19.30
C GLU A 440 20.55 20.20 18.40
N ARG A 441 21.86 20.33 18.67
CA ARG A 441 22.92 19.81 17.79
C ARG A 441 22.81 18.30 17.57
N ASP A 442 22.64 17.54 18.65
CA ASP A 442 22.62 16.07 18.59
C ASP A 442 21.39 15.55 17.85
N ARG A 443 20.25 16.24 18.01
CA ARG A 443 19.02 15.91 17.28
C ARG A 443 19.20 16.10 15.79
N LEU A 444 19.73 17.25 15.36
CA LEU A 444 19.98 17.52 13.93
C LEU A 444 21.00 16.55 13.33
N ILE A 445 22.03 16.16 14.10
CA ILE A 445 22.99 15.12 13.68
C ILE A 445 22.30 13.77 13.50
N MET A 446 21.45 13.36 14.44
CA MET A 446 20.73 12.08 14.36
C MET A 446 19.69 12.04 13.24
N ILE A 447 19.00 13.16 12.99
CA ILE A 447 18.11 13.30 11.82
C ILE A 447 18.94 13.19 10.53
N GLY A 448 20.10 13.83 10.47
CA GLY A 448 21.01 13.70 9.32
C GLY A 448 21.49 12.27 9.10
N LEU A 449 21.77 11.54 10.18
CA LEU A 449 22.13 10.12 10.10
C LEU A 449 20.96 9.26 9.60
N HIS A 450 19.74 9.53 10.09
CA HIS A 450 18.52 8.83 9.67
C HIS A 450 18.35 8.89 8.14
N GLU A 451 18.41 10.09 7.57
CA GLU A 451 18.28 10.27 6.12
C GLU A 451 19.49 9.72 5.34
N PHE A 452 20.70 9.85 5.89
CA PHE A 452 21.90 9.27 5.28
C PHE A 452 21.78 7.75 5.11
N ILE A 453 21.14 7.06 6.06
CA ILE A 453 20.92 5.60 5.97
C ILE A 453 19.94 5.24 4.84
N HIS A 454 18.92 6.07 4.63
CA HIS A 454 18.06 5.97 3.45
C HIS A 454 18.88 6.19 2.16
N GLY A 455 19.76 7.19 2.16
CA GLY A 455 20.65 7.52 1.04
C GLY A 455 21.58 6.38 0.58
N VAL A 456 22.02 5.54 1.53
CA VAL A 456 22.89 4.38 1.25
C VAL A 456 22.11 3.09 0.95
N GLY A 457 20.80 3.20 0.69
CA GLY A 457 19.99 2.11 0.13
C GLY A 457 19.08 1.36 1.12
N ASN A 458 18.89 1.83 2.35
CA ASN A 458 17.96 1.22 3.30
C ASN A 458 16.63 1.98 3.30
N GLY A 459 15.77 1.71 2.33
CA GLY A 459 14.54 2.48 2.07
C GLY A 459 13.39 2.27 3.06
N TRP A 460 13.44 1.25 3.91
CA TRP A 460 12.32 0.87 4.79
C TRP A 460 12.79 0.74 6.24
N HIS A 461 11.95 1.12 7.21
CA HIS A 461 12.24 0.98 8.64
C HIS A 461 12.04 -0.46 9.13
N ASP A 462 12.78 -1.39 8.55
CA ASP A 462 12.82 -2.80 8.95
C ASP A 462 13.95 -3.06 9.98
N GLU A 463 14.14 -4.33 10.35
CA GLU A 463 15.20 -4.75 11.27
C GLU A 463 16.61 -4.45 10.72
N SER A 464 16.78 -4.52 9.40
CA SER A 464 18.04 -4.18 8.73
C SER A 464 18.38 -2.70 8.92
N TYR A 465 17.40 -1.83 8.72
CA TYR A 465 17.52 -0.40 8.97
C TYR A 465 17.84 -0.12 10.44
N ALA A 466 17.13 -0.76 11.39
CA ALA A 466 17.35 -0.57 12.81
C ALA A 466 18.78 -0.96 13.25
N ASN A 467 19.29 -2.09 12.75
CA ASN A 467 20.66 -2.53 12.99
C ASN A 467 21.67 -1.54 12.40
N LYS A 468 21.46 -1.11 11.15
CA LYS A 468 22.34 -0.16 10.47
C LYS A 468 22.38 1.19 11.19
N LEU A 469 21.23 1.69 11.63
CA LEU A 469 21.12 2.92 12.40
C LEU A 469 21.87 2.81 13.72
N THR A 470 21.75 1.69 14.43
CA THR A 470 22.45 1.45 15.69
C THR A 470 23.96 1.47 15.50
N ASP A 471 24.48 0.74 14.51
CA ASP A 471 25.92 0.66 14.22
C ASP A 471 26.50 2.02 13.83
N MET A 472 25.83 2.71 12.90
CA MET A 472 26.32 3.99 12.40
C MET A 472 26.17 5.10 13.45
N ALA A 473 25.14 5.05 14.29
CA ALA A 473 24.98 5.97 15.41
C ALA A 473 26.13 5.85 16.40
N ALA A 474 26.59 4.63 16.69
CA ALA A 474 27.76 4.42 17.54
C ALA A 474 29.03 5.11 16.96
N VAL A 475 29.24 4.99 15.65
CA VAL A 475 30.36 5.65 14.95
C VAL A 475 30.24 7.17 14.98
N VAL A 476 29.05 7.70 14.68
CA VAL A 476 28.77 9.15 14.73
C VAL A 476 28.99 9.70 16.13
N MET A 477 28.48 9.03 17.17
CA MET A 477 28.62 9.48 18.55
C MET A 477 30.08 9.45 19.02
N LYS A 478 30.85 8.44 18.62
CA LYS A 478 32.31 8.40 18.85
C LYS A 478 33.03 9.57 18.18
N ASN A 479 32.54 10.03 17.02
CA ASN A 479 33.11 11.12 16.24
C ASN A 479 32.37 12.46 16.39
N ARG A 480 31.48 12.60 17.39
CA ARG A 480 30.58 13.76 17.55
C ARG A 480 31.29 15.11 17.47
N LYS A 481 32.50 15.22 18.03
CA LYS A 481 33.30 16.46 17.99
C LYS A 481 33.61 16.92 16.56
N LYS A 482 33.74 16.00 15.60
CA LYS A 482 33.94 16.31 14.17
C LYS A 482 32.75 17.04 13.55
N PHE A 483 31.56 17.01 14.16
CA PHE A 483 30.41 17.78 13.68
C PHE A 483 30.32 19.19 14.30
N SER A 484 31.22 19.57 15.21
CA SER A 484 31.14 20.89 15.87
C SER A 484 31.23 22.06 14.89
N TRP A 485 32.03 21.92 13.83
CA TRP A 485 32.16 22.95 12.78
C TRP A 485 30.88 23.12 11.95
N CYS A 486 29.97 22.13 11.94
CA CYS A 486 28.70 22.25 11.24
C CYS A 486 27.88 23.44 11.77
N PHE A 487 28.04 23.74 13.06
CA PHE A 487 27.25 24.74 13.80
C PHE A 487 27.94 26.10 13.98
N ASN A 488 29.17 26.28 13.48
CA ASN A 488 29.92 27.53 13.50
C ASN A 488 29.86 28.20 12.13
#